data_AF-A0A8R7VF47-F1
#
_entry.id   AF-A0A8R7VF47-F1
#
_cell.length_a   1.000
_cell.length_b   1.000
_cell.length_c   1.000
_cell.angle_alpha   90.00
_cell.angle_beta   90.00
_cell.angle_gamma   90.00
#
_symmetry.space_group_name_H-M   'P 1'
#
loop_
_entity.id
_entity.type
_entity.pdbx_description
1 polymer ?
#
loop_
_entity_poly.entity_id
_entity_poly.type
_entity_poly.pdbx_seq_one_letter_code
_entity_poly.pdbx_strand_id
1 'polypeptide(L)'
;MIASMPRVLFLVASVTTLALALPTAMAASRSRQIHLRFYMHDITSGPGQTAVQLVKGTGPAHPFMSGAHFGDTTVIDDALTEG
;
A
#
# COMPACT_ATOMS: atom_id res chain seq x y z
N MET A 1 -0.99 42.19 48.37
CA MET A 1 -0.52 41.37 47.23
C MET A 1 -0.14 39.94 47.68
N ILE A 2 -1.01 39.21 48.40
CA ILE A 2 -0.66 37.86 48.94
C ILE A 2 -1.71 36.77 48.57
N ALA A 3 -2.93 37.15 48.15
CA ALA A 3 -4.01 36.19 47.85
C ALA A 3 -3.93 35.49 46.47
N SER A 4 -2.98 35.87 45.60
CA SER A 4 -2.85 35.33 44.24
C SER A 4 -1.90 34.13 44.13
N MET A 5 -0.91 34.03 45.02
CA MET A 5 0.08 32.95 45.04
C MET A 5 -0.50 31.53 45.10
N PRO A 6 -1.47 31.21 45.98
CA PRO A 6 -2.00 29.84 46.06
C PRO A 6 -2.84 29.46 44.83
N ARG A 7 -3.54 30.43 44.21
CA ARG A 7 -4.32 30.21 42.98
C ARG A 7 -3.41 29.97 41.78
N VAL A 8 -2.32 30.73 41.66
CA VAL A 8 -1.32 30.53 40.60
C VAL A 8 -0.65 29.17 40.76
N LEU A 9 -0.31 28.77 41.99
CA LEU A 9 0.30 27.46 42.26
C LEU A 9 -0.64 26.31 41.90
N PHE A 10 -1.93 26.43 42.23
CA PHE A 10 -2.95 25.45 41.84
C PHE A 10 -3.13 25.35 40.32
N LEU A 11 -3.18 26.49 39.62
CA LEU A 11 -3.28 26.52 38.16
C LEU A 11 -2.06 25.88 37.50
N VAL A 12 -0.85 26.17 38.00
CA VAL A 12 0.38 25.56 37.49
C VAL A 12 0.37 24.04 37.71
N ALA A 13 -0.02 23.57 38.90
CA ALA A 13 -0.12 22.14 39.22
C ALA A 13 -1.20 21.41 38.38
N SER A 14 -2.31 22.09 38.10
CA SER A 14 -3.39 21.57 37.26
C SER A 14 -2.97 21.45 35.79
N VAL A 15 -2.21 22.43 35.29
CA VAL A 15 -1.68 22.42 33.91
C VAL A 15 -0.59 21.37 33.75
N THR A 16 0.31 21.20 34.72
CA THR A 16 1.33 20.14 34.66
C THR A 16 0.73 18.74 34.75
N THR A 17 -0.27 18.51 35.61
CA THR A 17 -0.97 17.21 35.68
C THR A 17 -1.73 16.89 34.41
N LEU A 18 -2.40 17.88 33.79
CA LEU A 18 -3.09 17.69 32.51
C LEU A 18 -2.11 17.45 31.35
N ALA A 19 -0.96 18.10 31.34
CA ALA A 19 0.08 17.90 30.33
C ALA A 19 0.71 16.49 30.42
N LEU A 20 0.88 15.95 31.62
CA LEU A 20 1.41 14.61 31.88
C LEU A 20 0.39 13.48 31.66
N ALA A 21 -0.90 13.79 31.70
CA ALA A 21 -1.99 12.83 31.51
C ALA A 21 -2.39 12.61 30.04
N LEU A 22 -1.81 13.37 29.10
CA LEU A 22 -2.04 13.17 27.67
C LEU A 22 -1.30 11.91 27.20
N PRO A 23 -2.00 10.84 26.82
CA PRO A 23 -1.35 9.69 26.22
C PRO A 23 -0.77 10.14 24.88
N THR A 24 0.56 10.28 24.81
CA THR A 24 1.30 10.41 23.55
C THR A 24 1.36 9.05 22.87
N ALA A 25 0.20 8.51 22.52
CA ALA A 25 0.10 7.37 21.64
C ALA A 25 0.37 7.83 20.19
N MET A 26 1.60 8.29 19.93
CA MET A 26 2.15 8.21 18.59
C MET A 26 2.45 6.73 18.34
N ALA A 27 1.40 5.97 18.05
CA ALA A 27 1.54 4.71 17.36
C ALA A 27 2.09 5.03 15.98
N ALA A 28 3.41 5.20 15.88
CA ALA A 28 4.10 5.17 14.61
C ALA A 28 3.71 3.82 13.99
N SER A 29 2.91 3.85 12.93
CA SER A 29 2.62 2.67 12.13
C SER A 29 3.96 2.09 11.70
N ARG A 30 4.41 1.04 12.38
CA ARG A 30 5.71 0.44 12.17
C ARG A 30 5.58 -0.37 10.88
N SER A 31 5.85 0.26 9.74
CA SER A 31 5.90 -0.46 8.47
C SER A 31 7.03 -1.49 8.56
N ARG A 32 6.66 -2.77 8.52
CA ARG A 32 7.62 -3.87 8.50
C ARG A 32 7.92 -4.20 7.05
N GLN A 33 9.20 -4.17 6.68
CA GLN A 33 9.63 -4.66 5.37
C GLN A 33 9.38 -6.17 5.30
N ILE A 34 8.70 -6.61 4.24
CA ILE A 34 8.44 -8.02 3.93
C ILE A 34 8.98 -8.29 2.53
N HIS A 35 9.76 -9.36 2.38
CA HIS A 35 10.20 -9.87 1.08
C HIS A 35 9.32 -11.07 0.71
N LEU A 36 8.56 -10.95 -0.38
CA LEU A 36 7.73 -12.02 -0.92
C LEU A 36 8.40 -12.62 -2.16
N ARG A 37 8.35 -13.95 -2.30
CA ARG A 37 8.76 -14.68 -3.49
C ARG A 37 7.63 -15.62 -3.90
N PHE A 38 7.16 -15.48 -5.12
CA PHE A 38 6.11 -16.30 -5.72
C PHE A 38 6.31 -16.35 -7.24
N TYR A 39 5.60 -17.27 -7.89
CA TYR A 39 5.57 -17.44 -9.34
C TYR A 39 4.17 -17.10 -9.85
N MET A 40 4.11 -16.19 -10.82
CA MET A 40 2.88 -15.81 -11.52
C MET A 40 2.80 -16.60 -12.82
N HIS A 41 1.65 -17.22 -13.07
CA HIS A 41 1.44 -18.11 -14.23
C HIS A 41 0.56 -17.43 -15.28
N ASP A 42 1.18 -16.73 -16.23
CA ASP A 42 0.50 -16.12 -17.38
C ASP A 42 0.17 -17.18 -18.45
N ILE A 43 -1.06 -17.69 -18.42
CA ILE A 43 -1.53 -18.74 -19.34
C ILE A 43 -2.36 -18.10 -20.44
N THR A 44 -1.72 -17.87 -21.59
CA THR A 44 -2.29 -17.11 -22.72
C THR A 44 -3.05 -17.94 -23.75
N SER A 45 -3.03 -19.28 -23.64
CA SER A 45 -3.69 -20.16 -24.60
C SER A 45 -4.02 -21.53 -24.03
N GLY A 46 -4.87 -22.27 -24.74
CA GLY A 46 -5.31 -23.62 -24.37
C GLY A 46 -6.51 -23.62 -23.41
N PRO A 47 -7.04 -24.81 -23.09
CA PRO A 47 -8.11 -24.93 -22.10
C PRO A 47 -7.67 -24.37 -20.74
N GLY A 48 -8.50 -23.51 -20.16
CA GLY A 48 -8.20 -22.90 -18.85
C GLY A 48 -7.21 -21.72 -18.89
N GLN A 49 -7.04 -21.06 -20.05
CA GLN A 49 -6.28 -19.81 -20.12
C GLN A 49 -6.74 -18.79 -19.07
N THR A 50 -5.79 -18.13 -18.43
CA THR A 50 -6.01 -17.11 -17.38
C THR A 50 -5.80 -15.69 -17.90
N ALA A 51 -5.23 -15.57 -19.10
CA ALA A 51 -5.00 -14.30 -19.77
C ALA A 51 -5.76 -14.22 -21.09
N VAL A 52 -6.47 -13.11 -21.29
CA VAL A 52 -7.25 -12.86 -22.52
C VAL A 52 -6.96 -11.47 -23.05
N GLN A 53 -6.54 -11.39 -24.32
CA GLN A 53 -6.40 -10.13 -25.02
C GLN A 53 -7.79 -9.53 -25.28
N LEU A 54 -8.07 -8.39 -24.65
CA LEU A 54 -9.34 -7.68 -24.80
C LEU A 54 -9.27 -6.66 -25.93
N VAL A 55 -8.12 -6.02 -26.12
CA VAL A 55 -7.90 -5.01 -27.16
C VAL A 55 -6.72 -5.41 -28.02
N LYS A 56 -6.95 -5.43 -29.34
CA LYS A 56 -5.89 -5.49 -30.35
C LYS A 56 -5.42 -4.07 -30.63
N GLY A 57 -4.16 -3.81 -30.29
CA GLY A 57 -3.50 -2.53 -30.49
C GLY A 57 -3.43 -2.16 -31.97
N THR A 58 -3.54 -0.86 -32.25
CA THR A 58 -3.41 -0.31 -33.62
C THR A 58 -1.98 0.09 -33.96
N GLY A 59 -1.05 -0.03 -33.02
CA GLY A 59 0.34 0.29 -33.22
C GLY A 59 1.09 -0.79 -34.01
N PRO A 60 2.37 -0.55 -34.33
CA PRO A 60 3.18 -1.48 -35.10
C PRO A 60 3.28 -2.86 -34.41
N ALA A 61 3.44 -3.90 -35.23
CA ALA A 61 3.77 -5.24 -34.74
C ALA A 61 5.09 -5.21 -33.96
N HIS A 62 5.16 -6.00 -32.89
CA HIS A 62 6.35 -6.10 -32.05
C HIS A 62 7.47 -6.82 -32.81
N PRO A 63 8.69 -6.25 -32.88
CA PRO A 63 9.76 -6.78 -33.74
C PRO A 63 10.24 -8.18 -33.36
N PHE A 64 10.00 -8.61 -32.12
CA PHE A 64 10.49 -9.90 -31.58
C PHE A 64 9.40 -10.79 -30.97
N MET A 65 8.14 -10.34 -30.96
CA MET A 65 7.02 -11.10 -30.38
C MET A 65 5.94 -11.25 -31.42
N SER A 66 5.95 -12.38 -32.11
CA SER A 66 4.97 -12.69 -33.15
C SER A 66 3.55 -12.61 -32.60
N GLY A 67 2.68 -11.85 -33.27
CA GLY A 67 1.27 -11.67 -32.89
C GLY A 67 1.01 -10.52 -31.91
N ALA A 68 2.04 -9.95 -31.28
CA ALA A 68 1.90 -8.79 -30.41
C ALA A 68 2.04 -7.47 -31.18
N HIS A 69 1.28 -6.46 -30.78
CA HIS A 69 1.29 -5.10 -31.33
C HIS A 69 1.39 -4.07 -30.21
N PHE A 70 1.94 -2.90 -30.54
CA PHE A 70 1.89 -1.79 -29.60
C PHE A 70 0.43 -1.37 -29.32
N GLY A 71 0.09 -1.30 -28.04
CA GLY A 71 -1.26 -0.98 -27.57
C GLY A 71 -2.17 -2.19 -27.35
N ASP A 72 -1.67 -3.42 -27.54
CA ASP A 72 -2.37 -4.61 -27.10
C ASP A 72 -2.69 -4.53 -25.59
N THR A 73 -3.92 -4.86 -25.22
CA THR A 73 -4.36 -4.89 -23.82
C THR A 73 -4.91 -6.26 -23.47
N THR A 74 -4.34 -6.85 -22.43
CA THR A 74 -4.71 -8.17 -21.90
C THR A 74 -5.22 -8.02 -20.47
N VAL A 75 -6.27 -8.75 -20.14
CA VAL A 75 -6.75 -8.93 -18.77
C VAL A 75 -6.27 -10.30 -18.28
N ILE A 76 -5.79 -10.35 -17.04
CA ILE A 76 -5.24 -11.56 -16.41
C ILE A 76 -5.96 -11.89 -15.10
N ASP A 77 -6.12 -13.18 -14.83
CA ASP A 77 -6.53 -13.77 -13.56
C ASP A 77 -5.55 -14.90 -13.20
N ASP A 78 -4.28 -14.53 -13.05
CA ASP A 78 -3.17 -15.48 -12.92
C ASP A 78 -2.98 -15.95 -11.47
N ALA A 79 -2.73 -17.25 -11.32
CA ALA A 79 -2.38 -17.82 -10.03
C ALA A 79 -0.98 -17.37 -9.57
N LEU A 80 -0.83 -17.16 -8.26
CA LEU A 80 0.46 -17.01 -7.58
C LEU A 80 0.77 -18.28 -6.78
N THR A 81 1.89 -18.95 -7.06
CA THR A 81 2.33 -20.16 -6.36
C THR A 81 3.70 -20.00 -5.72
N GLU A 82 4.06 -20.89 -4.79
CA GLU A 82 5.36 -20.87 -4.11
C GLU A 82 6.52 -21.50 -4.91
N GLY A 83 6.20 -22.26 -5.96
CA GLY A 83 7.16 -22.94 -6.84
C GLY A 83 6.60 -24.21 -7.44
#